data_AF-A0A453P1E6-F1
#
_entry.id   AF-A0A453P1E6-F1
#
_cell.length_a   1.000
_cell.length_b   1.000
_cell.length_c   1.000
_cell.angle_alpha   90.00
_cell.angle_beta   90.00
_cell.angle_gamma   90.00
#
_symmetry.space_group_name_H-M   'P 1'
#
loop_
_entity.id
_entity.type
_entity.pdbx_description
1 polymer ?
#
loop_
_entity_poly.entity_id
_entity_poly.type
_entity_poly.pdbx_seq_one_letter_code
_entity_poly.pdbx_strand_id
1 'polypeptide(L)' 'MGCIVNGPGEMADADFGYVGGAPGKIDLYVGKTVVQRGIAMEGATEALIQLIKDHGRWVDPPTDE' A
#
# COMPACT_ATOMS: atom_id res chain seq x y z
N MET A 1 -4.63 2.49 -13.95
CA MET A 1 -5.22 3.52 -13.07
C MET A 1 -5.15 2.99 -11.65
N GLY A 2 -4.01 3.15 -10.98
CA GLY A 2 -3.82 2.71 -9.60
C GLY A 2 -3.97 3.91 -8.68
N CYS A 3 -5.07 3.99 -7.95
CA CYS A 3 -5.30 5.06 -6.98
C CYS A 3 -4.63 4.68 -5.67
N ILE A 4 -3.59 5.41 -5.26
CA ILE A 4 -2.95 5.27 -3.94
C ILE A 4 -3.70 6.23 -3.00
N VAL A 5 -4.46 5.67 -2.06
CA VAL A 5 -5.39 6.43 -1.22
C VAL A 5 -4.81 6.64 0.19
N ASN A 6 -4.97 7.85 0.72
CA ASN A 6 -4.39 8.27 2.02
C ASN A 6 -5.43 8.31 3.16
N GLY A 7 -6.68 7.89 2.92
CA GLY A 7 -7.75 7.97 3.91
C GLY A 7 -8.77 6.82 3.83
N PRO A 8 -9.41 6.46 4.96
CA PRO A 8 -10.37 5.35 5.04
C PRO A 8 -11.62 5.52 4.17
N GLY A 9 -11.94 6.75 3.74
CA GLY A 9 -13.08 7.07 2.87
C GLY A 9 -12.88 6.70 1.38
N GLU A 10 -11.63 6.64 0.90
CA GLU A 10 -11.31 6.23 -0.47
C GLU A 10 -10.91 4.75 -0.57
N MET A 11 -10.82 4.06 0.56
CA MET A 11 -10.45 2.64 0.68
C MET A 11 -11.52 1.67 0.18
N ALA A 12 -12.71 2.16 -0.20
CA ALA A 12 -13.81 1.31 -0.65
C ALA A 12 -13.52 0.57 -1.96
N ASP A 13 -12.69 1.18 -2.83
CA ASP A 13 -12.36 0.68 -4.17
C ASP A 13 -10.86 0.36 -4.35
N ALA A 14 -10.06 0.49 -3.29
CA ALA A 14 -8.62 0.28 -3.36
C ALA A 14 -8.26 -1.20 -3.13
N ASP A 15 -7.56 -1.81 -4.09
CA ASP A 15 -7.03 -3.19 -3.95
C ASP A 15 -5.87 -3.27 -2.94
N PHE A 16 -5.12 -2.19 -2.77
CA PHE A 16 -3.98 -2.11 -1.85
C PHE A 16 -3.93 -0.74 -1.19
N GLY A 17 -3.51 -0.70 0.07
CA GLY A 17 -3.38 0.55 0.79
C GLY A 17 -2.42 0.45 1.97
N TYR A 18 -1.98 1.60 2.46
CA TYR A 18 -1.23 1.70 3.69
C TYR A 18 -1.82 2.79 4.55
N VAL A 19 -1.93 2.56 5.86
CA VAL A 19 -2.54 3.50 6.80
C VAL A 19 -1.62 3.68 8.00
N GLY A 20 -1.35 4.93 8.37
CA GLY A 20 -0.59 5.25 9.58
C GLY A 20 -1.35 4.81 10.83
N GLY A 21 -0.87 3.78 11.52
CA GLY A 21 -1.48 3.26 12.74
C GLY A 21 -0.94 3.93 14.01
N ALA A 22 0.31 4.37 14.00
CA ALA A 22 0.97 5.05 15.13
C ALA A 22 2.14 5.92 14.61
N PRO A 23 2.70 6.83 15.43
CA PRO A 23 3.85 7.64 15.02
C PRO A 23 5.02 6.77 14.55
N GLY A 24 5.43 6.94 13.28
CA GLY A 24 6.49 6.15 12.65
C GLY A 24 6.11 4.73 12.26
N LYS A 25 4.83 4.32 12.40
CA LYS A 25 4.34 2.98 12.07
C LYS A 25 3.16 3.00 11.11
N ILE A 26 3.19 2.07 10.17
CA ILE A 26 2.20 1.93 9.09
C ILE A 26 1.67 0.50 9.07
N ASP A 27 0.38 0.36 8.79
CA ASP A 27 -0.30 -0.91 8.55
C ASP A 27 -0.60 -1.03 7.05
N LEU A 28 -0.31 -2.17 6.42
CA LEU A 28 -0.65 -2.47 5.02
C LEU A 28 -1.95 -3.25 4.94
N TYR A 29 -2.70 -2.92 3.89
CA TYR A 29 -4.01 -3.45 3.60
C TYR A 29 -4.06 -3.98 2.17
N VAL A 30 -4.75 -5.11 2.00
CA VAL A 30 -5.19 -5.63 0.71
C VAL A 30 -6.71 -5.61 0.71
N GLY A 31 -7.31 -4.77 -0.13
CA GLY A 31 -8.73 -4.44 -0.07
C GLY A 31 -9.09 -3.86 1.29
N LYS A 32 -9.89 -4.63 2.05
CA LYS A 32 -10.36 -4.27 3.40
C LYS A 32 -9.64 -5.04 4.52
N THR A 33 -8.66 -5.86 4.17
CA THR A 33 -7.98 -6.77 5.10
C THR A 33 -6.59 -6.26 5.41
N VAL A 34 -6.28 -6.14 6.70
CA VAL A 34 -4.91 -5.88 7.17
C VAL A 34 -4.05 -7.12 6.96
N VAL A 35 -2.98 -6.97 6.19
CA VAL A 35 -1.99 -8.04 5.96
C VAL A 35 -0.73 -7.86 6.79
N GLN A 36 -0.37 -6.62 7.11
CA GLN A 36 0.85 -6.34 7.86
C GLN A 36 0.63 -5.10 8.75
N ARG A 37 1.10 -5.15 10.01
CA ARG A 37 0.90 -4.07 10.99
C ARG A 37 2.19 -3.63 11.63
N GLY A 38 2.25 -2.34 11.97
CA GLY A 38 3.34 -1.80 12.76
C GLY A 38 4.68 -1.74 12.03
N ILE A 39 4.66 -1.63 10.70
CA ILE A 39 5.85 -1.55 9.86
C ILE A 39 6.44 -0.14 9.98
N ALA A 40 7.76 -0.02 9.97
CA ALA A 40 8.41 1.29 9.99
C ALA A 40 8.00 2.09 8.74
N MET A 41 7.67 3.38 8.92
CA MET A 41 7.26 4.22 7.78
C MET A 41 8.32 4.26 6.66
N GLU A 42 9.59 4.17 7.04
CA GLU A 42 10.73 4.22 6.13
C GLU A 42 10.73 3.05 5.14
N GLY A 43 10.32 1.85 5.58
CA GLY A 43 10.22 0.65 4.74
C GLY A 43 8.81 0.33 4.26
N ALA A 44 7.80 1.11 4.65
CA ALA A 44 6.41 0.83 4.30
C ALA A 44 6.15 0.91 2.79
N THR A 45 6.84 1.83 2.10
CA THR A 45 6.75 1.97 0.64
C THR A 45 7.26 0.72 -0.06
N GLU A 46 8.45 0.22 0.31
CA GLU A 46 9.02 -1.00 -0.25
C GLU A 46 8.17 -2.23 0.05
N ALA A 47 7.66 -2.32 1.29
CA ALA A 47 6.76 -3.40 1.70
C ALA A 47 5.45 -3.39 0.91
N LEU A 48 4.86 -2.20 0.64
CA LEU A 48 3.69 -2.09 -0.23
C LEU A 48 4.02 -2.50 -1.67
N ILE A 49 5.14 -2.04 -2.22
CA ILE A 49 5.56 -2.41 -3.58
C ILE A 49 5.71 -3.94 -3.69
N GLN A 50 6.35 -4.57 -2.71
CA GLN A 50 6.49 -6.03 -2.66
C GLN A 50 5.14 -6.72 -2.55
N LEU A 51 4.23 -6.23 -1.71
CA LEU A 51 2.88 -6.77 -1.58
C LEU A 51 2.11 -6.72 -2.91
N ILE A 52 2.21 -5.61 -3.64
CA ILE A 52 1.57 -5.46 -4.95
C ILE A 52 2.22 -6.40 -5.99
N LYS A 53 3.56 -6.58 -5.93
CA LYS A 53 4.31 -7.50 -6.78
C LYS A 53 3.95 -8.96 -6.53
N ASP A 54 3.87 -9.37 -5.27
CA ASP A 54 3.50 -10.73 -4.84
C ASP A 54 2.10 -11.11 -5.35
N HIS A 55 1.17 -10.15 -5.31
CA HIS A 55 -0.17 -10.32 -5.88
C HIS A 55 -0.22 -10.25 -7.42
N GLY A 56 0.90 -10.05 -8.11
CA GLY A 56 0.96 -9.94 -9.57
C GLY A 56 0.21 -8.73 -10.14
N ARG A 57 -0.03 -7.72 -9.31
CA ARG A 57 -0.75 -6.48 -9.67
C ARG A 57 0.19 -5.32 -9.94
N TRP A 58 1.49 -5.52 -9.74
CA TRP A 58 2.50 -4.50 -10.00
C TRP A 58 2.65 -4.29 -11.50
N VAL A 59 2.40 -3.05 -11.91
CA VAL A 59 2.70 -2.59 -13.26
C VAL A 59 3.88 -1.66 -13.12
N ASP A 60 4.99 -2.00 -13.78
CA ASP A 60 6.15 -1.12 -13.78
C ASP A 60 5.75 0.21 -14.44
N PRO A 61 6.06 1.36 -13.80
CA PRO A 61 5.77 2.64 -14.43
C PRO A 61 6.51 2.70 -15.78
N PRO A 62 5.90 3.28 -16.83
CA PRO A 62 6.65 3.54 -18.05
C PRO A 62 7.83 4.42 -17.69
N THR A 63 9.04 3.95 -17.95
CA THR A 63 10.24 4.79 -17.96
C THR A 63 10.07 5.76 -19.12
N ASP A 64 9.63 6.98 -18.83
CA ASP A 64 9.74 8.10 -19.78
C ASP A 64 11.25 8.31 -20.04
N GLU A 65 11.69 7.94 -21.25
CA GLU A 65 13.03 8.22 -21.79
C GLU A 65 13.21 9.70 -22.17
#